data_AF-A0A6S6SRR3-F1
#
_entry.id   AF-A0A6S6SRR3-F1
#
_cell.length_a   1.000
_cell.length_b   1.000
_cell.length_c   1.000
_cell.angle_alpha   90.00
_cell.angle_beta   90.00
_cell.angle_gamma   90.00
#
_symmetry.space_group_name_H-M   'P 1'
#
loop_
_entity.id
_entity.type
_entity.pdbx_description
1 polymer ?
#
loop_
_entity_poly.entity_id
_entity_poly.type
_entity_poly.pdbx_seq_one_letter_code
_entity_poly.pdbx_strand_id
1 'polypeptide(L)'
;MNDVTLSIYTLLQDIFKNVWEQQKYSEVKNGVLLTLNIAMFAIIVRVYFQAKEVVNSSTYSKVIFFILLILFIIHIVLIIQSFFPKDSNKEDFKEAKNINIFFFGDIQKVKSTHYLELIIKKIKPEKIEEINKASLLDLSNQIV
;
A
#
# COMPACT_ATOMS: atom_id res chain seq x y z
N MET A 1 -28.58 -6.37 -18.14
CA MET A 1 -27.83 -5.40 -17.31
C MET A 1 -28.17 -4.01 -17.81
N ASN A 2 -28.54 -3.06 -16.95
CA ASN A 2 -28.96 -1.73 -17.39
C ASN A 2 -27.73 -0.91 -17.85
N ASP A 3 -27.88 0.04 -18.77
CA ASP A 3 -26.77 0.77 -19.41
C ASP A 3 -25.88 1.52 -18.39
N VAL A 4 -26.51 1.97 -17.30
CA VAL A 4 -25.84 2.59 -16.13
C VAL A 4 -24.99 1.58 -15.36
N THR A 5 -25.49 0.36 -15.15
CA THR A 5 -24.76 -0.71 -14.46
C THR A 5 -23.53 -1.14 -15.26
N LEU A 6 -23.65 -1.20 -16.59
CA LEU A 6 -22.52 -1.48 -17.47
C LEU A 6 -21.44 -0.39 -17.36
N SER A 7 -21.84 0.88 -17.37
CA SER A 7 -20.92 2.01 -17.22
C SER A 7 -20.19 2.02 -15.87
N ILE A 8 -20.90 1.70 -14.77
CA ILE A 8 -20.30 1.58 -13.43
C ILE A 8 -19.28 0.43 -13.40
N TYR A 9 -19.65 -0.72 -13.96
CA TYR A 9 -18.80 -1.90 -13.99
C TYR A 9 -17.50 -1.65 -14.78
N THR A 10 -17.58 -1.03 -15.95
CA THR A 10 -16.39 -0.72 -16.75
C THR A 10 -15.47 0.27 -16.03
N LEU A 11 -16.03 1.31 -15.38
CA LEU A 11 -15.22 2.27 -14.63
C LEU A 11 -14.55 1.61 -13.42
N LEU A 12 -15.26 0.73 -12.71
CA LEU A 12 -14.68 -0.05 -11.61
C LEU A 12 -13.51 -0.89 -12.10
N GLN A 13 -13.65 -1.60 -13.22
CA GLN A 13 -12.55 -2.38 -13.80
C GLN A 13 -11.32 -1.52 -14.09
N ASP A 14 -11.50 -0.33 -14.66
CA ASP A 14 -10.40 0.60 -14.93
C ASP A 14 -9.73 1.08 -13.64
N ILE A 15 -10.52 1.39 -12.61
CA ILE A 15 -9.99 1.80 -11.31
C ILE A 15 -9.23 0.66 -10.66
N PHE A 16 -9.79 -0.55 -10.64
CA PHE A 16 -9.12 -1.73 -10.09
C PHE A 16 -7.80 -2.00 -10.80
N LYS A 17 -7.77 -1.89 -12.13
CA LYS A 17 -6.54 -2.02 -12.90
C LYS A 17 -5.50 -0.98 -12.48
N ASN A 18 -5.90 0.28 -12.32
CA ASN A 18 -5.01 1.36 -11.88
C ASN A 18 -4.50 1.16 -10.44
N VAL A 19 -5.38 0.74 -9.52
CA VAL A 19 -5.02 0.41 -8.13
C VAL A 19 -4.04 -0.76 -8.09
N TRP A 20 -4.30 -1.80 -8.88
CA TRP A 20 -3.41 -2.95 -9.02
C TRP A 20 -2.02 -2.54 -9.52
N GLU A 21 -1.95 -1.67 -10.52
CA GLU A 21 -0.66 -1.12 -11.01
C GLU A 21 0.07 -0.29 -9.94
N GLN A 22 -0.64 0.53 -9.16
CA GLN A 22 -0.07 1.28 -8.03
C GLN A 22 0.51 0.36 -6.94
N GLN A 23 -0.22 -0.71 -6.60
CA GLN A 23 0.23 -1.70 -5.63
C GLN A 23 1.45 -2.46 -6.15
N LYS A 24 1.41 -2.94 -7.40
CA LYS A 24 2.55 -3.60 -8.05
C LYS A 24 3.80 -2.72 -8.05
N TYR A 25 3.68 -1.44 -8.38
CA TYR A 25 4.81 -0.52 -8.34
C TYR A 25 5.36 -0.35 -6.91
N SER A 26 4.47 -0.25 -5.92
CA SER A 26 4.85 -0.11 -4.52
C SER A 26 5.58 -1.36 -3.99
N GLU A 27 5.09 -2.56 -4.34
CA GLU A 27 5.75 -3.83 -4.00
C GLU A 27 7.13 -3.95 -4.63
N VAL A 28 7.27 -3.62 -5.92
CA VAL A 28 8.57 -3.64 -6.61
C VAL A 28 9.53 -2.67 -5.95
N LYS A 29 9.09 -1.44 -5.62
CA LYS A 29 9.92 -0.44 -4.93
C LYS A 29 10.40 -0.95 -3.57
N ASN A 30 9.51 -1.56 -2.78
CA ASN A 30 9.86 -2.11 -1.47
C ASN A 30 10.81 -3.33 -1.62
N GLY A 31 10.61 -4.17 -2.63
CA GLY A 31 11.47 -5.32 -2.93
C GLY A 31 12.88 -4.90 -3.35
N VAL A 32 13.01 -3.86 -4.18
CA VAL A 32 14.30 -3.25 -4.53
C VAL A 32 14.98 -2.68 -3.29
N LEU A 33 14.24 -1.97 -2.44
CA LEU A 33 14.77 -1.40 -1.21
C LEU A 33 15.27 -2.50 -0.26
N LEU A 34 14.52 -3.59 -0.09
CA LEU A 34 14.95 -4.74 0.72
C LEU A 34 16.24 -5.37 0.17
N THR A 35 16.33 -5.56 -1.15
CA THR A 35 17.51 -6.13 -1.81
C THR A 35 18.75 -5.27 -1.60
N LEU A 36 18.62 -3.95 -1.76
CA LEU A 36 19.70 -3.00 -1.49
C LEU A 36 20.17 -3.04 -0.03
N ASN A 37 19.22 -3.17 0.91
CA ASN A 37 19.56 -3.33 2.32
C ASN A 37 20.38 -4.60 2.56
N ILE A 38 19.93 -5.75 2.05
CA ILE A 38 20.64 -7.03 2.21
C ILE A 38 22.06 -6.94 1.63
N ALA A 39 22.22 -6.31 0.46
CA ALA A 39 23.53 -6.08 -0.15
C ALA A 39 24.44 -5.20 0.72
N MET A 40 23.93 -4.07 1.23
CA MET A 40 24.72 -3.20 2.13
C MET A 40 25.14 -3.94 3.40
N PHE A 41 24.25 -4.73 3.99
CA PHE A 41 24.58 -5.53 5.16
C PHE A 41 25.68 -6.55 4.88
N ALA A 42 25.59 -7.27 3.77
CA ALA A 42 26.63 -8.22 3.37
C ALA A 42 28.00 -7.53 3.22
N ILE A 43 28.03 -6.32 2.65
CA ILE A 43 29.26 -5.51 2.53
C ILE A 43 29.79 -5.11 3.91
N ILE A 44 28.94 -4.56 4.78
CA ILE A 44 29.34 -4.10 6.12
C ILE A 44 29.90 -5.27 6.95
N VAL A 45 29.22 -6.42 6.93
CA VAL A 45 29.64 -7.64 7.61
C VAL A 45 31.00 -8.10 7.07
N ARG A 46 31.15 -8.17 5.74
CA ARG A 46 32.40 -8.61 5.10
C ARG A 46 33.57 -7.68 5.44
N VAL A 47 33.38 -6.36 5.32
CA VAL A 47 34.41 -5.36 5.64
C VAL A 47 34.80 -5.45 7.12
N TYR A 48 33.84 -5.60 8.03
CA TYR A 48 34.13 -5.74 9.46
C TYR A 48 34.95 -7.01 9.77
N PHE A 49 34.61 -8.16 9.20
CA PHE A 49 35.36 -9.40 9.42
C PHE A 49 36.77 -9.33 8.81
N GLN A 50 36.94 -8.75 7.62
CA GLN A 50 38.26 -8.55 7.02
C GLN A 50 39.12 -7.57 7.82
N ALA A 51 38.53 -6.46 8.30
CA ALA A 51 39.24 -5.49 9.12
C ALA A 51 39.68 -6.08 10.47
N LYS A 52 38.88 -6.98 11.05
CA LYS A 52 39.20 -7.69 12.30
C LYS A 52 40.39 -8.64 12.15
N GLU A 53 40.58 -9.26 10.99
CA GLU A 53 41.75 -10.13 10.73
C GLU A 53 43.05 -9.34 10.59
N VAL A 54 42.98 -8.09 10.09
CA VAL A 54 44.14 -7.23 9.84
C VAL A 54 44.50 -6.36 11.05
N VAL A 55 43.52 -5.91 11.83
CA VAL A 55 43.70 -5.00 12.97
C VAL A 55 43.07 -5.62 14.21
N ASN A 56 43.85 -5.75 15.29
CA ASN A 56 43.36 -6.27 16.57
C ASN A 56 42.20 -5.40 17.06
N SER A 57 40.97 -5.88 16.84
CA SER A 57 39.74 -5.10 16.97
C SER A 57 39.53 -4.65 18.42
N SER A 58 39.58 -3.33 18.63
CA SER A 58 39.29 -2.69 19.92
C SER A 58 37.83 -2.95 20.32
N THR A 59 37.55 -3.01 21.63
CA THR A 59 36.20 -3.21 22.18
C THR A 59 35.17 -2.24 21.59
N TYR A 60 35.57 -0.99 21.31
CA TYR A 60 34.72 0.03 20.69
C TYR A 60 34.22 -0.35 19.28
N SER A 61 35.08 -0.95 18.45
CA SER A 61 34.70 -1.37 17.08
C SER A 61 33.63 -2.47 17.10
N LYS A 62 33.68 -3.37 18.08
CA LYS A 62 32.67 -4.43 18.28
C LYS A 62 31.32 -3.84 18.66
N VAL A 63 31.32 -2.88 19.59
CA VAL A 63 30.09 -2.21 20.05
C VAL A 63 29.42 -1.45 18.92
N ILE A 64 30.18 -0.68 18.13
CA ILE A 64 29.65 0.07 16.97
C ILE A 64 29.04 -0.89 15.94
N PHE A 65 29.71 -2.02 15.65
CA PHE A 65 29.19 -3.03 14.73
C PHE A 65 27.85 -3.61 15.21
N PHE A 66 27.73 -3.94 16.50
CA PHE A 66 26.46 -4.42 17.06
C PHE A 66 25.34 -3.39 16.99
N ILE A 67 25.62 -2.11 17.24
CA ILE A 67 24.62 -1.03 17.08
C ILE A 67 24.12 -0.94 15.64
N LEU A 68 25.05 -0.96 14.66
CA LEU A 68 24.69 -0.94 13.23
C LEU A 68 23.85 -2.15 12.84
N LEU A 69 24.16 -3.33 13.39
CA LEU A 69 23.41 -4.56 13.14
C LEU A 69 21.98 -4.49 13.69
N ILE A 70 21.79 -3.91 14.89
CA ILE A 70 20.46 -3.69 15.47
C ILE A 70 19.65 -2.69 14.63
N LEU A 71 20.25 -1.56 14.25
CA LEU A 71 19.59 -0.57 13.39
C LEU A 71 19.18 -1.17 12.05
N PHE A 72 20.02 -2.03 11.49
CA PHE A 72 19.74 -2.73 10.25
C PHE A 72 18.55 -3.70 10.37
N ILE A 73 18.48 -4.47 11.46
CA ILE A 73 17.34 -5.34 11.74
C ILE A 73 16.04 -4.52 11.86
N ILE A 74 16.07 -3.40 12.59
CA ILE A 74 14.92 -2.50 12.71
C ILE A 74 14.47 -2.03 11.32
N HIS A 75 15.42 -1.66 10.45
CA HIS A 75 15.12 -1.20 9.11
C HIS A 75 14.47 -2.29 8.24
N ILE A 76 14.96 -3.54 8.31
CA ILE A 76 14.31 -4.68 7.64
C ILE A 76 12.88 -4.87 8.14
N VAL A 77 12.65 -4.80 9.46
CA VAL A 77 11.31 -4.95 10.04
C VAL A 77 10.36 -3.87 9.52
N LEU A 78 10.81 -2.62 9.42
CA LEU A 78 10.01 -1.52 8.85
C LEU A 78 9.67 -1.75 7.38
N ILE A 79 10.62 -2.27 6.58
CA ILE A 79 10.38 -2.60 5.17
C ILE A 79 9.37 -3.76 5.06
N ILE A 80 9.54 -4.82 5.87
CA ILE A 80 8.60 -5.95 5.90
C ILE A 80 7.20 -5.49 6.28
N GLN A 81 7.06 -4.64 7.31
CA GLN A 81 5.79 -4.04 7.70
C GLN A 81 5.13 -3.25 6.56
N SER A 82 5.91 -2.67 5.65
CA SER A 82 5.36 -1.93 4.51
C SER A 82 4.75 -2.82 3.42
N PHE A 83 5.02 -4.13 3.42
CA PHE A 83 4.36 -5.10 2.52
C PHE A 83 3.01 -5.58 3.03
N PHE A 84 2.73 -5.45 4.33
CA PHE A 84 1.46 -5.89 4.86
C PHE A 84 0.36 -4.88 4.48
N PRO A 85 -0.78 -5.36 3.95
CA PRO A 85 -1.92 -4.50 3.71
C PRO A 85 -2.32 -3.83 5.02
N LYS A 86 -2.48 -2.51 4.97
CA LYS A 86 -3.04 -1.78 6.10
C LYS A 86 -4.53 -2.00 6.07
N ASP A 87 -5.04 -2.88 6.93
CA ASP A 87 -6.47 -3.03 7.22
C ASP A 87 -6.96 -1.79 7.98
N SER A 88 -6.96 -0.64 7.29
CA SER A 88 -7.50 0.59 7.83
C SER A 88 -8.96 0.72 7.39
N ASN A 89 -9.80 -0.21 7.84
CA ASN A 89 -11.24 0.08 7.96
C ASN A 89 -11.40 1.11 9.09
N LYS A 90 -10.93 2.34 8.86
CA LYS A 90 -11.08 3.43 9.82
C LYS A 90 -12.52 3.91 9.72
N GLU A 91 -13.31 3.57 10.72
CA GLU A 91 -14.72 3.90 10.81
C GLU A 91 -15.00 5.40 10.94
N ASP A 92 -13.99 6.21 11.25
CA ASP A 92 -14.10 7.66 11.41
C ASP A 92 -13.72 8.43 10.13
N PHE A 93 -14.46 8.22 9.04
CA PHE A 93 -14.32 9.10 7.88
C PHE A 93 -15.07 10.42 8.13
N LYS A 94 -14.39 11.39 8.78
CA LYS A 94 -14.77 12.80 8.66
C LYS A 94 -14.65 13.16 7.18
N GLU A 95 -15.76 13.49 6.53
CA GLU A 95 -15.88 13.87 5.11
C GLU A 95 -14.63 14.57 4.57
N ALA A 96 -13.70 13.81 3.99
CA ALA A 96 -12.63 14.38 3.21
C ALA A 96 -13.27 14.93 1.93
N LYS A 97 -13.45 16.25 1.87
CA LYS A 97 -14.12 16.98 0.77
C LYS A 97 -13.53 16.75 -0.64
N ASN A 98 -12.45 15.98 -0.78
CA ASN A 98 -11.81 15.65 -2.06
C ASN A 98 -11.21 14.24 -2.03
N ILE A 99 -12.05 13.22 -2.16
CA ILE A 99 -11.59 11.84 -2.37
C ILE A 99 -11.25 11.65 -3.85
N ASN A 100 -10.01 11.25 -4.14
CA ASN A 100 -9.66 10.82 -5.49
C ASN A 100 -10.03 9.34 -5.68
N ILE A 101 -11.10 9.08 -6.44
CA ILE A 101 -11.58 7.72 -6.71
C ILE A 101 -10.60 6.84 -7.51
N PHE A 102 -9.50 7.38 -8.04
CA PHE A 102 -8.49 6.62 -8.77
C PHE A 102 -7.23 6.33 -7.94
N PHE A 103 -7.10 6.92 -6.74
CA PHE A 103 -5.90 6.80 -5.92
C PHE A 103 -6.14 5.84 -4.76
N PHE A 104 -5.39 4.72 -4.72
CA PHE A 104 -5.54 3.70 -3.70
C PHE A 104 -5.47 4.26 -2.27
N GLY A 105 -4.57 5.24 -2.07
CA GLY A 105 -4.37 5.86 -0.77
C GLY A 105 -5.62 6.53 -0.19
N ASP A 106 -6.55 6.98 -1.03
CA ASP A 106 -7.83 7.55 -0.61
C ASP A 106 -8.96 6.53 -0.63
N ILE A 107 -8.97 5.60 -1.58
CA ILE A 107 -9.96 4.51 -1.65
C ILE A 107 -9.93 3.65 -0.37
N GLN A 108 -8.75 3.26 0.11
CA GLN A 108 -8.58 2.41 1.30
C GLN A 108 -9.15 3.01 2.60
N LYS A 109 -9.49 4.31 2.60
CA LYS A 109 -10.02 5.02 3.76
C LYS A 109 -11.55 5.03 3.77
N VAL A 110 -12.20 4.59 2.70
CA VAL A 110 -13.64 4.76 2.47
C VAL A 110 -14.33 3.40 2.47
N LYS A 111 -15.50 3.30 3.11
CA LYS A 111 -16.33 2.08 3.05
C LYS A 111 -16.82 1.82 1.61
N SER A 112 -16.87 0.56 1.19
CA SER A 112 -17.22 0.16 -0.19
C SER A 112 -18.54 0.76 -0.69
N THR A 113 -19.54 0.88 0.18
CA THR A 113 -20.84 1.52 -0.15
C THR A 113 -20.70 3.00 -0.45
N HIS A 114 -19.97 3.75 0.38
CA HIS A 114 -19.74 5.19 0.16
C HIS A 114 -18.84 5.43 -1.05
N TYR A 115 -17.89 4.53 -1.31
CA TYR A 115 -17.05 4.59 -2.50
C TYR A 115 -17.87 4.45 -3.80
N LEU A 116 -18.85 3.54 -3.83
CA LEU A 116 -19.78 3.41 -4.96
C LEU A 116 -20.66 4.64 -5.15
N GLU A 117 -21.15 5.26 -4.07
CA GLU A 117 -21.88 6.52 -4.15
C GLU A 117 -21.05 7.62 -4.84
N LEU A 118 -19.75 7.72 -4.51
CA LEU A 118 -18.84 8.68 -5.13
C LEU A 118 -18.62 8.39 -6.62
N ILE A 119 -18.51 7.12 -7.00
CA ILE A 119 -18.41 6.69 -8.40
C ILE A 119 -19.67 7.09 -9.18
N ILE A 120 -20.85 6.75 -8.65
CA ILE A 120 -22.13 7.06 -9.30
C ILE A 120 -22.29 8.57 -9.48
N LYS A 121 -21.99 9.35 -8.43
CA LYS A 121 -22.03 10.81 -8.48
C LYS A 121 -21.14 11.40 -9.57
N LYS A 122 -20.00 10.75 -9.89
CA LYS A 122 -19.08 11.18 -10.95
C LYS A 122 -19.52 10.77 -12.35
N ILE A 123 -20.21 9.64 -12.50
CA ILE A 123 -20.71 9.16 -13.81
C ILE A 123 -21.98 9.93 -14.22
N LYS A 124 -22.98 10.02 -13.34
CA LYS A 124 -24.24 10.75 -13.61
C LYS A 124 -24.82 11.33 -12.31
N PRO A 125 -24.68 12.64 -12.05
CA PRO A 125 -25.19 13.26 -10.84
C PRO A 125 -26.73 13.22 -10.71
N GLU A 126 -27.44 13.05 -11.83
CA GLU A 126 -28.92 13.07 -11.90
C GLU A 126 -29.60 11.70 -11.73
N LYS A 127 -28.85 10.58 -11.64
CA LYS A 127 -29.43 9.22 -11.66
C LYS A 127 -29.28 8.41 -10.37
N ILE A 128 -28.91 9.06 -9.26
CA ILE A 128 -28.75 8.36 -7.97
C ILE A 128 -30.08 7.71 -7.53
N GLU A 129 -31.22 8.34 -7.83
CA GLU A 129 -32.55 7.83 -7.48
C GLU A 129 -33.00 6.61 -8.32
N GLU A 130 -32.42 6.38 -9.50
CA GLU A 130 -32.76 5.23 -10.36
C GLU A 130 -32.06 3.93 -9.93
N ILE A 131 -31.03 4.01 -9.09
CA ILE A 131 -30.24 2.84 -8.69
C ILE A 131 -30.79 2.26 -7.38
N ASN A 132 -31.40 1.08 -7.47
CA ASN A 132 -31.91 0.35 -6.31
C ASN A 132 -30.77 0.08 -5.31
N LYS A 133 -31.01 0.37 -4.03
CA LYS A 133 -30.11 0.09 -2.90
C LYS A 133 -29.62 -1.37 -2.86
N ALA A 134 -30.46 -2.33 -3.28
CA ALA A 134 -30.07 -3.73 -3.37
C ALA A 134 -28.96 -3.96 -4.43
N SER A 135 -29.03 -3.29 -5.59
CA SER A 135 -28.02 -3.38 -6.64
C SER A 135 -26.71 -2.70 -6.23
N LEU A 136 -26.78 -1.62 -5.47
CA LEU A 136 -25.62 -0.97 -4.85
C LEU A 136 -24.92 -1.88 -3.84
N LEU A 137 -25.69 -2.58 -3.01
CA LEU A 137 -25.16 -3.53 -2.05
C LEU A 137 -24.48 -4.71 -2.76
N ASP A 138 -25.11 -5.25 -3.80
CA ASP A 138 -24.56 -6.33 -4.62
C ASP A 138 -23.24 -5.93 -5.27
N LEU A 139 -23.17 -4.74 -5.88
CA LEU A 139 -21.92 -4.20 -6.43
C LEU A 139 -20.87 -3.97 -5.35
N SER A 140 -21.27 -3.53 -4.15
CA SER A 140 -20.33 -3.29 -3.05
C SER A 140 -19.68 -4.58 -2.56
N ASN A 141 -20.42 -5.69 -2.61
CA ASN A 141 -19.92 -7.00 -2.24
C ASN A 141 -18.97 -7.59 -3.29
N GLN A 142 -18.91 -7.03 -4.51
CA GLN A 142 -17.93 -7.41 -5.53
C GLN A 142 -16.60 -6.66 -5.35
N ILE A 143 -16.59 -5.61 -4.52
CA ILE A 143 -15.41 -4.83 -4.13
C ILE A 143 -14.98 -5.33 -2.75
N VAL A 144 -14.39 -6.53 -2.71
CA VAL A 144 -13.72 -7.10 -1.52
C VAL A 144 -12.24 -6.78 -1.57
#